data_AF-A0A382XX41-F1
#
_entry.id   AF-A0A382XX41-F1
#
_cell.length_a   1.000
_cell.length_b   1.000
_cell.length_c   1.000
_cell.angle_alpha   90.00
_cell.angle_beta   90.00
_cell.angle_gamma   90.00
#
_symmetry.space_group_name_H-M   'P 1'
#
loop_
_entity.id
_entity.type
_entity.pdbx_description
1 polymer ?
#
loop_
_entity_poly.entity_id
_entity_poly.type
_entity_poly.pdbx_seq_one_letter_code
_entity_poly.pdbx_strand_id
1 'polypeptide(L)'
;AAAEGSLTMDDGTLARTYMADILIDARAEFSHGDAPIPGTERRLTNLGIVSSRASITLEVRWLDQSNPVRRWTIVGKGAATQGREADRVALTEAVTNAQDSLRVILVEDLRRRAYADRTIQVQFEGGQQELDAVESLWAAAGFAGSLRPHSRDEALARYELDLSGSAFDLARAVSSHGVGRFDVQLLQVSANRIRLRLHEPAAQTVVQP
;
A
#
# COMPACT_ATOMS: atom_id res chain seq x y z
N ALA A 1 22.60 -13.51 17.60
CA ALA A 1 21.39 -14.08 17.00
C ALA A 1 20.34 -12.98 16.95
N ALA A 2 20.14 -12.37 15.78
CA ALA A 2 19.21 -11.25 15.61
C ALA A 2 17.85 -11.80 15.15
N ALA A 3 16.85 -11.60 16.00
CA ALA A 3 15.41 -11.51 15.74
C ALA A 3 14.78 -12.50 14.74
N GLU A 4 14.33 -13.63 15.28
CA GLU A 4 13.07 -14.25 14.83
C GLU A 4 11.94 -13.22 14.98
N GLY A 5 11.29 -12.87 13.88
CA GLY A 5 10.30 -11.79 13.83
C GLY A 5 10.17 -11.15 12.44
N SER A 6 11.11 -11.41 11.53
CA SER A 6 10.85 -11.23 10.11
C SER A 6 9.92 -12.37 9.67
N LEU A 7 8.63 -12.07 9.55
CA LEU A 7 7.71 -12.84 8.70
C LEU A 7 8.30 -12.78 7.28
N THR A 8 9.21 -13.72 6.98
CA THR A 8 9.70 -13.97 5.62
C THR A 8 8.60 -14.71 4.86
N MET A 9 7.43 -14.07 4.76
CA MET A 9 6.42 -14.48 3.80
C MET A 9 6.91 -14.01 2.44
N ASP A 10 6.89 -14.89 1.44
CA ASP A 10 7.19 -14.49 0.08
C ASP A 10 6.18 -13.43 -0.39
N ASP A 11 6.59 -12.58 -1.32
CA ASP A 11 5.81 -11.45 -1.83
C ASP A 11 4.45 -11.87 -2.39
N GLY A 12 4.40 -13.04 -3.04
CA GLY A 12 3.17 -13.60 -3.58
C GLY A 12 2.20 -14.02 -2.48
N THR A 13 2.69 -14.50 -1.36
CA THR A 13 1.89 -14.83 -0.18
C THR A 13 1.48 -13.57 0.58
N LEU A 14 2.36 -12.56 0.71
CA LEU A 14 1.99 -11.25 1.28
C LEU A 14 0.88 -10.56 0.47
N ALA A 15 1.00 -10.54 -0.85
CA ALA A 15 -0.01 -9.98 -1.75
C ALA A 15 -1.36 -10.72 -1.64
N ARG A 16 -1.32 -12.06 -1.54
CA ARG A 16 -2.52 -12.90 -1.43
C ARG A 16 -3.18 -12.84 -0.06
N THR A 17 -2.40 -12.80 1.01
CA THR A 17 -2.90 -12.85 2.40
C THR A 17 -3.34 -11.47 2.90
N TYR A 18 -2.54 -10.43 2.67
CA TYR A 18 -2.79 -9.11 3.23
C TYR A 18 -3.40 -8.12 2.23
N MET A 19 -3.52 -8.52 0.96
CA MET A 19 -4.07 -7.67 -0.09
C MET A 19 -3.37 -6.30 -0.16
N ALA A 20 -2.10 -6.21 0.22
CA ALA A 20 -1.35 -4.96 0.20
C ALA A 20 -1.01 -4.57 -1.25
N ASP A 21 -0.99 -3.28 -1.56
CA ASP A 21 -0.49 -2.78 -2.86
C ASP A 21 1.00 -2.37 -2.75
N ILE A 22 1.46 -2.06 -1.53
CA ILE A 22 2.79 -1.54 -1.22
C ILE A 22 3.41 -2.40 -0.12
N LEU A 23 4.67 -2.74 -0.28
CA LEU A 23 5.52 -3.29 0.77
C LEU A 23 6.50 -2.21 1.26
N ILE A 24 6.67 -2.16 2.59
CA ILE A 24 7.64 -1.29 3.25
C ILE A 24 8.53 -2.17 4.11
N ASP A 25 9.77 -2.34 3.67
CA ASP A 25 10.81 -3.03 4.42
C ASP A 25 11.63 -2.03 5.22
N ALA A 26 11.87 -2.34 6.49
CA ALA A 26 12.60 -1.47 7.41
C ALA A 26 13.69 -2.22 8.15
N ARG A 27 14.92 -1.68 8.13
CA ARG A 27 16.05 -2.20 8.89
C ARG A 27 16.64 -1.11 9.76
N ALA A 28 16.65 -1.33 11.07
CA ALA A 28 17.20 -0.41 12.05
C ALA A 28 18.58 -0.87 12.54
N GLU A 29 19.52 0.06 12.63
CA GLU A 29 20.85 -0.14 13.19
C GLU A 29 21.14 0.95 14.22
N PHE A 30 21.68 0.56 15.38
CA PHE A 30 21.98 1.47 16.48
C PHE A 30 23.47 1.66 16.62
N SER A 31 23.87 2.91 16.88
CA SER A 31 25.24 3.28 17.18
C SER A 31 25.26 4.17 18.41
N HIS A 32 26.21 3.92 19.29
CA HIS A 32 26.37 4.68 20.53
C HIS A 32 27.53 5.64 20.37
N GLY A 33 27.33 6.86 20.85
CA GLY A 33 28.32 7.92 20.78
C GLY A 33 28.56 8.54 22.14
N ASP A 34 29.77 9.06 22.33
CA ASP A 34 30.11 9.87 23.49
C ASP A 34 30.61 11.23 23.01
N ALA A 35 29.67 12.17 22.90
CA ALA A 35 29.96 13.49 22.37
C ALA A 35 30.68 14.37 23.41
N PRO A 36 31.66 15.19 22.99
CA PRO A 36 32.28 16.18 23.85
C PRO A 36 31.27 17.30 24.19
N ILE A 37 31.37 17.85 25.39
CA ILE A 37 30.57 19.00 25.81
C ILE A 37 31.31 20.28 25.37
N PRO A 38 30.70 21.12 24.52
CA PRO A 38 31.35 22.32 24.00
C PRO A 38 31.91 23.22 25.11
N GLY A 39 33.16 23.67 24.93
CA GLY A 39 33.84 24.54 25.91
C GLY A 39 34.37 23.84 27.15
N THR A 40 34.38 22.50 27.18
CA THR A 40 34.93 21.71 28.30
C THR A 40 35.76 20.52 27.79
N GLU A 41 36.59 19.94 28.66
CA GLU A 41 37.26 18.64 28.40
C GLU A 41 36.36 17.43 28.70
N ARG A 42 35.12 17.67 29.17
CA ARG A 42 34.18 16.63 29.58
C ARG A 42 33.39 16.11 28.39
N ARG A 43 32.91 14.88 28.53
CA ARG A 43 32.00 14.21 27.60
C ARG A 43 30.64 13.99 28.25
N LEU A 44 29.62 13.71 27.44
CA LEU A 44 28.26 13.45 27.93
C LEU A 44 28.20 12.28 28.92
N THR A 45 29.02 11.25 28.73
CA THR A 45 29.13 10.14 29.68
C THR A 45 29.59 10.59 31.07
N ASN A 46 30.42 11.64 31.17
CA ASN A 46 30.83 12.19 32.47
C ASN A 46 29.67 12.84 33.24
N LEU A 47 28.55 13.16 32.56
CA LEU A 47 27.31 13.64 33.18
C LEU A 47 26.28 12.52 33.40
N GLY A 48 26.65 11.26 33.16
CA GLY A 48 25.72 10.12 33.20
C GLY A 48 24.75 10.07 32.02
N ILE A 49 25.04 10.79 30.92
CA ILE A 49 24.21 10.81 29.71
C ILE A 49 24.81 9.84 28.68
N VAL A 50 23.98 8.92 28.22
CA VAL A 50 24.27 8.02 27.10
C VAL A 50 23.60 8.56 25.85
N SER A 51 24.36 8.72 24.76
CA SER A 51 23.81 9.12 23.46
C SER A 51 23.73 7.93 22.52
N SER A 52 22.60 7.80 21.83
CA SER A 52 22.35 6.80 20.81
C SER A 52 21.92 7.46 19.50
N ARG A 53 22.24 6.79 18.40
CA ARG A 53 21.82 7.15 17.05
C ARG A 53 21.23 5.91 16.39
N ALA A 54 19.96 6.00 16.00
CA ALA A 54 19.25 4.98 15.26
C ALA A 54 19.25 5.34 13.77
N SER A 55 19.73 4.46 12.93
CA SER A 55 19.66 4.59 11.47
C SER A 55 18.65 3.57 10.94
N ILE A 56 17.55 4.04 10.37
CA ILE A 56 16.52 3.20 9.74
C ILE A 56 16.70 3.30 8.23
N THR A 57 17.04 2.19 7.58
CA THR A 57 16.97 2.07 6.13
C THR A 57 15.59 1.55 5.75
N LEU A 58 14.85 2.34 4.98
CA LEU A 58 13.56 1.98 4.43
C LEU A 58 13.70 1.64 2.95
N GLU A 59 13.00 0.61 2.52
CA GLU A 59 12.78 0.27 1.13
C GLU A 59 11.29 0.13 0.89
N VAL A 60 10.77 0.90 -0.08
CA VAL A 60 9.36 0.93 -0.42
C VAL A 60 9.21 0.45 -1.84
N ARG A 61 8.28 -0.48 -2.08
CA ARG A 61 7.99 -1.00 -3.41
C ARG A 61 6.52 -1.31 -3.58
N TRP A 62 6.06 -1.25 -4.82
CA TRP A 62 4.74 -1.76 -5.18
C TRP A 62 4.85 -3.25 -5.48
N LEU A 63 3.84 -4.03 -5.10
CA LEU A 63 3.86 -5.47 -5.32
C LEU A 63 3.73 -5.85 -6.80
N ASP A 64 3.23 -4.95 -7.65
CA ASP A 64 3.17 -5.12 -9.10
C ASP A 64 4.49 -4.80 -9.82
N GLN A 65 5.53 -4.37 -9.08
CA GLN A 65 6.80 -3.96 -9.66
C GLN A 65 7.99 -4.61 -8.98
N SER A 66 8.98 -4.98 -9.79
CA SER A 66 10.24 -5.55 -9.31
C SER A 66 11.18 -4.49 -8.72
N ASN A 67 11.02 -3.22 -9.11
CA ASN A 67 11.91 -2.15 -8.69
C ASN A 67 11.33 -1.40 -7.50
N PRO A 68 12.15 -1.07 -6.48
CA PRO A 68 11.69 -0.25 -5.38
C PRO A 68 11.39 1.17 -5.84
N VAL A 69 10.30 1.75 -5.32
CA VAL A 69 9.96 3.17 -5.46
C VAL A 69 11.13 4.00 -4.98
N ARG A 70 11.65 3.65 -3.79
CA ARG A 70 12.80 4.30 -3.20
C ARG A 70 13.38 3.46 -2.08
N ARG A 71 14.70 3.57 -1.94
CA ARG A 71 15.44 3.12 -0.75
C ARG A 71 16.19 4.31 -0.17
N TRP A 72 16.07 4.55 1.14
CA TRP A 72 16.78 5.64 1.81
C TRP A 72 16.97 5.37 3.30
N THR A 73 17.91 6.09 3.90
CA THR A 73 18.23 5.97 5.32
C THR A 73 17.83 7.24 6.06
N ILE A 74 17.13 7.06 7.18
CA ILE A 74 16.73 8.11 8.11
C ILE A 74 17.51 7.92 9.40
N VAL A 75 17.83 9.02 10.05
CA VAL A 75 18.57 9.03 11.29
C VAL A 75 17.75 9.71 12.36
N GLY A 76 17.65 9.06 13.52
CA GLY A 76 17.23 9.66 14.77
C GLY A 76 18.35 9.63 15.80
N LYS A 77 18.27 10.54 16.76
CA LYS A 77 19.21 10.77 17.85
C LYS A 77 18.44 10.68 19.16
N GLY A 78 19.08 10.14 20.17
CA GLY A 78 18.50 9.99 21.49
C GLY A 78 19.55 10.17 22.55
N ALA A 79 19.14 10.74 23.68
CA ALA A 79 19.97 10.86 24.85
C ALA A 79 19.12 10.52 26.08
N ALA A 80 19.69 9.74 26.98
CA ALA A 80 19.05 9.36 28.25
C ALA A 80 20.11 8.99 29.28
N THR A 81 19.70 8.70 30.51
CA THR A 81 20.61 8.19 31.55
C THR A 81 20.87 6.69 31.42
N GLN A 82 20.08 5.98 30.61
CA GLN A 82 20.22 4.55 30.33
C GLN A 82 20.27 4.27 28.83
N GLY A 83 21.12 3.32 28.41
CA GLY A 83 21.32 2.99 26.99
C GLY A 83 20.02 2.59 26.26
N ARG A 84 19.21 1.70 26.85
CA ARG A 84 17.93 1.28 26.25
C ARG A 84 16.95 2.45 26.06
N GLU A 85 16.95 3.40 26.98
CA GLU A 85 16.08 4.57 26.87
C GLU A 85 16.59 5.50 25.78
N ALA A 86 17.90 5.70 25.68
CA ALA A 86 18.51 6.47 24.60
C ALA A 86 18.21 5.84 23.22
N ASP A 87 18.31 4.51 23.10
CA ASP A 87 17.94 3.76 21.90
C ASP A 87 16.46 3.96 21.54
N ARG A 88 15.56 3.86 22.53
CA ARG A 88 14.12 4.08 22.32
C ARG A 88 13.83 5.49 21.82
N VAL A 89 14.45 6.51 22.43
CA VAL A 89 14.31 7.91 22.01
C VAL A 89 14.83 8.10 20.59
N ALA A 90 16.03 7.58 20.28
CA ALA A 90 16.62 7.66 18.95
C ALA A 90 15.75 6.98 17.89
N LEU A 91 15.20 5.80 18.19
CA LEU A 91 14.28 5.08 17.30
C LEU A 91 12.99 5.87 17.09
N THR A 92 12.45 6.48 18.14
CA THR A 92 11.19 7.24 18.07
C THR A 92 11.36 8.48 17.18
N GLU A 93 12.46 9.20 17.32
CA GLU A 93 12.79 10.32 16.42
C GLU A 93 12.97 9.83 14.97
N ALA A 94 13.70 8.72 14.76
CA ALA A 94 13.91 8.15 13.43
C ALA A 94 12.60 7.72 12.75
N VAL A 95 11.68 7.09 13.49
CA VAL A 95 10.36 6.68 12.98
C VAL A 95 9.46 7.89 12.69
N THR A 96 9.53 8.94 13.49
CA THR A 96 8.76 10.17 13.22
C THR A 96 9.22 10.80 11.91
N ASN A 97 10.54 10.95 11.73
CA ASN A 97 11.14 11.45 10.49
C ASN A 97 10.86 10.53 9.28
N ALA A 98 10.75 9.22 9.53
CA ALA A 98 10.37 8.23 8.52
C ALA A 98 8.95 8.46 7.99
N GLN A 99 7.99 8.70 8.88
CA GLN A 99 6.58 8.88 8.51
C GLN A 99 6.39 10.07 7.56
N ASP A 100 7.00 11.21 7.89
CA ASP A 100 6.91 12.41 7.05
C ASP A 100 7.54 12.20 5.67
N SER A 101 8.72 11.58 5.63
CA SER A 101 9.43 11.30 4.38
C SER A 101 8.67 10.31 3.52
N LEU A 102 8.17 9.22 4.12
CA LEU A 102 7.41 8.18 3.45
C LEU A 102 6.13 8.76 2.82
N ARG A 103 5.40 9.60 3.55
CA ARG A 103 4.18 10.24 3.04
C ARG A 103 4.46 11.04 1.77
N VAL A 104 5.51 11.87 1.77
CA VAL A 104 5.86 12.69 0.60
C VAL A 104 6.24 11.82 -0.59
N ILE A 105 7.04 10.77 -0.36
CA ILE A 105 7.48 9.84 -1.42
C ILE A 105 6.29 9.10 -2.03
N LEU A 106 5.40 8.56 -1.20
CA LEU A 106 4.24 7.82 -1.68
C LEU A 106 3.25 8.71 -2.42
N VAL A 107 2.98 9.93 -1.93
CA VAL A 107 2.08 10.87 -2.61
C VAL A 107 2.64 11.28 -3.97
N GLU A 108 3.94 11.56 -4.07
CA GLU A 108 4.57 11.95 -5.33
C GLU A 108 4.58 10.78 -6.35
N ASP A 109 4.83 9.57 -5.88
CA ASP A 109 4.76 8.38 -6.73
C ASP A 109 3.32 8.08 -7.19
N LEU A 110 2.36 8.15 -6.27
CA LEU A 110 0.93 8.01 -6.56
C LEU A 110 0.45 9.05 -7.57
N ARG A 111 0.87 10.31 -7.42
CA ARG A 111 0.53 11.37 -8.36
C ARG A 111 1.02 11.06 -9.76
N ARG A 112 2.26 10.58 -9.90
CA ARG A 112 2.80 10.16 -11.20
C ARG A 112 2.05 8.97 -11.79
N ARG A 113 1.69 8.00 -10.94
CA ARG A 113 0.93 6.81 -11.34
C ARG A 113 -0.51 7.08 -11.74
N ALA A 114 -1.18 8.02 -11.08
CA ALA A 114 -2.59 8.34 -11.36
C ALA A 114 -2.82 8.78 -12.82
N TYR A 115 -1.79 9.31 -13.48
CA TYR A 115 -1.84 9.82 -14.84
C TYR A 115 -0.97 9.04 -15.84
N ALA A 116 -0.45 7.88 -15.45
CA ALA A 116 0.34 7.03 -16.34
C ALA A 116 -0.53 5.93 -16.95
N ASP A 117 -0.33 5.63 -18.23
CA ASP A 117 -0.87 4.43 -18.86
C ASP A 117 -0.33 3.19 -18.16
N ARG A 118 -1.23 2.32 -17.68
CA ARG A 118 -0.83 1.15 -16.89
C ARG A 118 -1.88 0.05 -16.92
N THR A 119 -1.43 -1.15 -16.59
CA THR A 119 -2.31 -2.28 -16.28
C THR A 119 -2.71 -2.24 -14.81
N ILE A 120 -4.00 -2.29 -14.53
CA ILE A 120 -4.55 -2.46 -13.17
C ILE A 120 -5.29 -3.79 -13.06
N GLN A 121 -5.45 -4.29 -11.83
CA GLN A 121 -6.29 -5.45 -11.57
C GLN A 121 -7.74 -5.05 -11.28
N VAL A 122 -8.68 -5.64 -12.00
CA VAL A 122 -10.11 -5.49 -11.71
C VAL A 122 -10.64 -6.82 -11.19
N GLN A 123 -11.22 -6.81 -10.00
CA GLN A 123 -11.71 -7.98 -9.30
C GLN A 123 -13.22 -7.87 -9.13
N PHE A 124 -13.95 -8.87 -9.58
CA PHE A 124 -15.40 -8.98 -9.45
C PHE A 124 -15.75 -10.12 -8.52
N GLU A 125 -16.54 -9.82 -7.51
CA GLU A 125 -17.22 -10.80 -6.66
C GLU A 125 -18.68 -10.91 -7.05
N GLY A 126 -19.21 -12.12 -7.03
CA GLY A 126 -20.62 -12.37 -7.34
C GLY A 126 -20.89 -13.86 -7.47
N GLY A 127 -22.14 -14.20 -7.80
CA GLY A 127 -22.48 -15.56 -8.21
C GLY A 127 -21.90 -15.92 -9.57
N GLN A 128 -21.94 -17.21 -9.90
CA GLN A 128 -21.32 -17.74 -11.12
C GLN A 128 -21.93 -17.13 -12.39
N GLN A 129 -23.25 -16.91 -12.40
CA GLN A 129 -23.97 -16.32 -13.55
C GLN A 129 -23.58 -14.85 -13.78
N GLU A 130 -23.37 -14.10 -12.70
CA GLU A 130 -22.93 -12.71 -12.76
C GLU A 130 -21.53 -12.64 -13.33
N LEU A 131 -20.62 -13.46 -12.80
CA LEU A 131 -19.23 -13.53 -13.26
C LEU A 131 -19.10 -14.01 -14.72
N ASP A 132 -19.97 -14.91 -15.19
CA ASP A 132 -20.01 -15.36 -16.60
C ASP A 132 -20.40 -14.23 -17.56
N ALA A 133 -21.23 -13.28 -17.11
CA ALA A 133 -21.72 -12.20 -17.94
C ALA A 133 -20.81 -10.96 -17.96
N VAL A 134 -19.88 -10.82 -16.98
CA VAL A 134 -19.04 -9.61 -16.79
C VAL A 134 -18.35 -9.15 -18.06
N GLU A 135 -17.63 -10.04 -18.76
CA GLU A 135 -16.83 -9.64 -19.92
C GLU A 135 -17.71 -9.03 -21.04
N SER A 136 -18.85 -9.69 -21.31
CA SER A 136 -19.80 -9.22 -22.31
C SER A 136 -20.45 -7.89 -21.95
N LEU A 137 -20.84 -7.73 -20.67
CA LEU A 137 -21.50 -6.53 -20.18
C LEU A 137 -20.52 -5.36 -20.04
N TRP A 138 -19.26 -5.63 -19.70
CA TRP A 138 -18.20 -4.63 -19.67
C TRP A 138 -17.96 -4.02 -21.04
N ALA A 139 -17.82 -4.87 -22.06
CA ALA A 139 -17.66 -4.42 -23.44
C ALA A 139 -18.89 -3.64 -23.93
N ALA A 140 -20.10 -4.10 -23.59
CA ALA A 140 -21.35 -3.43 -23.96
C ALA A 140 -21.54 -2.07 -23.26
N ALA A 141 -21.07 -1.94 -22.01
CA ALA A 141 -21.12 -0.69 -21.25
C ALA A 141 -20.14 0.38 -21.77
N GLY A 142 -19.21 0.01 -22.66
CA GLY A 142 -18.26 0.94 -23.26
C GLY A 142 -17.23 1.50 -22.28
N PHE A 143 -16.90 0.76 -21.22
CA PHE A 143 -15.84 1.16 -20.30
C PHE A 143 -14.48 1.21 -20.99
N ALA A 144 -13.58 2.05 -20.45
CA ALA A 144 -12.25 2.24 -21.00
C ALA A 144 -11.43 0.94 -20.89
N GLY A 145 -10.98 0.43 -22.04
CA GLY A 145 -10.14 -0.77 -22.15
C GLY A 145 -10.92 -2.10 -22.08
N SER A 146 -10.25 -3.15 -22.56
CA SER A 146 -10.78 -4.52 -22.52
C SER A 146 -10.28 -5.26 -21.29
N LEU A 147 -11.18 -5.96 -20.59
CA LEU A 147 -10.80 -6.87 -19.51
C LEU A 147 -10.05 -8.07 -20.10
N ARG A 148 -8.84 -8.32 -19.62
CA ARG A 148 -8.06 -9.52 -19.93
C ARG A 148 -8.19 -10.52 -18.77
N PRO A 149 -8.70 -11.74 -18.99
CA PRO A 149 -8.82 -12.72 -17.92
C PRO A 149 -7.46 -13.05 -17.31
N HIS A 150 -7.38 -13.03 -15.98
CA HIS A 150 -6.17 -13.39 -15.24
C HIS A 150 -6.38 -14.68 -14.43
N SER A 151 -7.43 -14.73 -13.61
CA SER A 151 -7.77 -15.93 -12.82
C SER A 151 -9.23 -15.91 -12.43
N ARG A 152 -9.86 -17.08 -12.26
CA ARG A 152 -11.26 -17.17 -11.84
C ARG A 152 -11.50 -18.36 -10.91
N ASP A 153 -12.32 -18.14 -9.90
CA ASP A 153 -12.90 -19.16 -9.03
C ASP A 153 -14.44 -18.98 -8.92
N GLU A 154 -15.10 -19.77 -8.05
CA GLU A 154 -16.57 -19.80 -7.93
C GLU A 154 -17.19 -18.47 -7.47
N ALA A 155 -16.46 -17.63 -6.74
CA ALA A 155 -16.97 -16.39 -6.15
C ALA A 155 -16.22 -15.14 -6.59
N LEU A 156 -15.09 -15.29 -7.30
CA LEU A 156 -14.18 -14.22 -7.67
C LEU A 156 -13.65 -14.41 -9.10
N ALA A 157 -13.80 -13.38 -9.92
CA ALA A 157 -13.11 -13.26 -11.19
C ALA A 157 -12.10 -12.11 -11.15
N ARG A 158 -10.88 -12.36 -11.62
CA ARG A 158 -9.80 -11.37 -11.70
C ARG A 158 -9.42 -11.12 -13.15
N TYR A 159 -9.31 -9.85 -13.48
CA TYR A 159 -8.95 -9.35 -14.79
C TYR A 159 -7.82 -8.34 -14.69
N GLU A 160 -7.10 -8.19 -15.79
CA GLU A 160 -6.17 -7.11 -16.03
C GLU A 160 -6.79 -6.13 -17.03
N LEU A 161 -6.61 -4.83 -16.78
CA LEU A 161 -7.14 -3.77 -17.62
C LEU A 161 -6.05 -2.73 -17.86
N ASP A 162 -5.74 -2.47 -19.13
CA ASP A 162 -4.92 -1.33 -19.50
C ASP A 162 -5.77 -0.06 -19.45
N LEU A 163 -5.40 0.84 -18.55
CA LEU A 163 -6.13 2.06 -18.25
C LEU A 163 -5.24 3.27 -18.54
N SER A 164 -5.73 4.19 -19.37
CA SER A 164 -5.07 5.46 -19.70
C SER A 164 -5.39 6.59 -18.73
N GLY A 165 -5.74 6.24 -17.48
CA GLY A 165 -6.28 7.15 -16.48
C GLY A 165 -6.30 6.54 -15.08
N SER A 166 -6.99 7.20 -14.16
CA SER A 166 -7.00 6.78 -12.76
C SER A 166 -7.97 5.64 -12.52
N ALA A 167 -7.57 4.64 -11.72
CA ALA A 167 -8.48 3.59 -11.24
C ALA A 167 -9.68 4.19 -10.46
N PHE A 168 -9.51 5.37 -9.87
CA PHE A 168 -10.60 6.11 -9.23
C PHE A 168 -11.63 6.65 -10.23
N ASP A 169 -11.21 7.06 -11.43
CA ASP A 169 -12.13 7.49 -12.50
C ASP A 169 -12.95 6.32 -13.01
N LEU A 170 -12.30 5.16 -13.17
CA LEU A 170 -12.98 3.92 -13.53
C LEU A 170 -13.96 3.49 -12.44
N ALA A 171 -13.56 3.51 -11.17
CA ALA A 171 -14.44 3.22 -10.05
C ALA A 171 -15.67 4.13 -10.03
N ARG A 172 -15.50 5.42 -10.32
CA ARG A 172 -16.60 6.38 -10.45
C ARG A 172 -17.52 6.05 -11.62
N ALA A 173 -16.96 5.70 -12.78
CA ALA A 173 -17.73 5.33 -13.96
C ALA A 173 -18.59 4.08 -13.68
N VAL A 174 -17.98 3.04 -13.12
CA VAL A 174 -18.65 1.77 -12.78
C VAL A 174 -19.70 1.97 -11.68
N SER A 175 -19.41 2.77 -10.66
CA SER A 175 -20.40 3.05 -9.60
C SER A 175 -21.60 3.86 -10.07
N SER A 176 -21.47 4.65 -11.14
CA SER A 176 -22.56 5.47 -11.67
C SER A 176 -23.38 4.76 -12.73
N HIS A 177 -22.78 3.84 -13.49
CA HIS A 177 -23.43 3.16 -14.61
C HIS A 177 -23.71 1.68 -14.36
N GLY A 178 -23.20 1.10 -13.27
CA GLY A 178 -23.22 -0.34 -13.04
C GLY A 178 -22.35 -1.10 -14.04
N VAL A 179 -22.46 -2.43 -14.07
CA VAL A 179 -21.89 -3.26 -15.17
C VAL A 179 -23.05 -3.91 -15.92
N GLY A 180 -23.49 -3.24 -16.98
CA GLY A 180 -24.65 -3.66 -17.75
C GLY A 180 -25.92 -3.64 -16.91
N ARG A 181 -26.42 -4.83 -16.54
CA ARG A 181 -27.63 -4.99 -15.72
C ARG A 181 -27.37 -5.13 -14.22
N PHE A 182 -26.11 -5.24 -13.80
CA PHE A 182 -25.76 -5.46 -12.40
C PHE A 182 -25.48 -4.15 -11.68
N ASP A 183 -26.04 -4.03 -10.49
CA ASP A 183 -25.64 -3.01 -9.53
C ASP A 183 -24.25 -3.36 -8.99
N VAL A 184 -23.43 -2.33 -8.77
CA VAL A 184 -22.04 -2.52 -8.37
C VAL A 184 -21.79 -1.87 -7.02
N GLN A 185 -21.31 -2.66 -6.09
CA GLN A 185 -20.75 -2.18 -4.83
C GLN A 185 -19.23 -2.12 -4.93
N LEU A 186 -18.68 -0.92 -4.78
CA LEU A 186 -17.23 -0.73 -4.62
C LEU A 186 -16.80 -1.28 -3.25
N LEU A 187 -16.03 -2.36 -3.24
CA LEU A 187 -15.47 -2.93 -2.01
C LEU A 187 -14.12 -2.30 -1.67
N GLN A 188 -13.28 -2.05 -2.68
CA GLN A 188 -11.96 -1.46 -2.52
C GLN A 188 -11.51 -0.76 -3.81
N VAL A 189 -10.85 0.38 -3.67
CA VAL A 189 -10.18 1.07 -4.79
C VAL A 189 -8.79 1.48 -4.33
N SER A 190 -7.77 1.07 -5.07
CA SER A 190 -6.40 1.52 -4.92
C SER A 190 -5.88 2.05 -6.26
N ALA A 191 -4.64 2.52 -6.28
CA ALA A 191 -4.01 2.97 -7.52
C ALA A 191 -3.94 1.83 -8.56
N ASN A 192 -3.69 0.60 -8.13
CA ASN A 192 -3.40 -0.52 -9.03
C ASN A 192 -4.52 -1.56 -9.10
N ARG A 193 -5.61 -1.37 -8.35
CA ARG A 193 -6.66 -2.37 -8.24
C ARG A 193 -8.02 -1.77 -7.93
N ILE A 194 -9.05 -2.39 -8.48
CA ILE A 194 -10.44 -2.15 -8.11
C ILE A 194 -11.07 -3.49 -7.74
N ARG A 195 -11.79 -3.53 -6.63
CA ARG A 195 -12.57 -4.69 -6.18
C ARG A 195 -14.03 -4.29 -6.08
N LEU A 196 -14.86 -5.05 -6.78
CA LEU A 196 -16.27 -4.79 -7.03
C LEU A 196 -17.06 -6.01 -6.60
N ARG A 197 -18.24 -5.79 -6.03
CA ARG A 197 -19.24 -6.83 -5.88
C ARG A 197 -20.42 -6.52 -6.79
N LEU A 198 -20.80 -7.52 -7.56
CA LEU A 198 -21.95 -7.49 -8.45
C LEU A 198 -23.17 -7.97 -7.68
N HIS A 199 -24.26 -7.25 -7.86
CA HIS A 199 -25.57 -7.62 -7.35
C HIS A 199 -26.57 -7.54 -8.49
N GLU A 200 -27.53 -8.47 -8.52
CA GLU A 200 -28.74 -8.22 -9.29
C GLU A 200 -29.50 -7.06 -8.64
N PRO A 201 -30.02 -6.11 -9.44
CA PRO A 201 -30.81 -5.00 -8.92
C PRO A 201 -32.02 -5.58 -8.19
N ALA A 202 -32.26 -5.09 -6.98
CA ALA A 202 -33.44 -5.49 -6.22
C ALA A 202 -34.68 -5.26 -7.10
N ALA A 203 -35.47 -6.31 -7.31
CA ALA A 203 -36.71 -6.20 -8.07
C ALA A 203 -37.52 -5.05 -7.47
N GLN A 204 -37.72 -3.97 -8.24
CA GLN A 204 -38.58 -2.89 -7.82
C GLN A 204 -39.98 -3.46 -7.68
N THR A 205 -40.42 -3.68 -6.43
CA THR A 205 -41.81 -4.00 -6.14
C THR A 205 -42.61 -2.77 -6.51
N VAL A 206 -43.13 -2.73 -7.74
CA VAL A 206 -44.07 -1.70 -8.18
C VAL A 206 -45.32 -1.87 -7.33
N VAL A 207 -45.44 -1.03 -6.29
CA VAL A 207 -46.73 -0.84 -5.62
C VAL A 207 -47.59 -0.04 -6.59
N GLN A 208 -48.43 -0.74 -7.34
CA GLN A 208 -49.46 -0.08 -8.15
C GLN A 208 -50.46 0.63 -7.22
N PRO A 209 -50.91 1.85 -7.58
CA PRO A 209 -51.85 2.64 -6.78
C PRO A 209 -53.26 2.02 -6.70
#